data_AF-A0A2T0RAS3-F1
#
_entry.id   AF-A0A2T0RAS3-F1
#
_cell.length_a   1.000
_cell.length_b   1.000
_cell.length_c   1.000
_cell.angle_alpha   90.00
_cell.angle_beta   90.00
_cell.angle_gamma   90.00
#
_symmetry.space_group_name_H-M   'P 1'
#
loop_
_entity.id
_entity.type
_entity.pdbx_description
1 polymer ?
#
loop_
_entity_poly.entity_id
_entity_poly.type
_entity_poly.pdbx_seq_one_letter_code
_entity_poly.pdbx_strand_id
1 'polypeptide(L)'
;MTTSRTTLAACLVLQGAADTATLAPALEQDLRGLVAVADEVVVYDTADHLTPGSAAFEATLHPAVTVVSGFWADDRERAQEAALAHVGADWALCVLAGERVTTAPDLLRDLLQRAVDVPAMSVRVDDVVRGTHRSARLLHRGCVSSGAFTGAVAEVPSSVLTVHQPVATTARVPAQRGVFDRV
;
A
#
# COMPACT_ATOMS: atom_id res chain seq x y z
N MET A 1 -5.79 -1.86 32.13
CA MET A 1 -6.31 -1.66 30.76
C MET A 1 -5.16 -1.93 29.82
N THR A 2 -5.15 -3.07 29.14
CA THR A 2 -4.18 -3.33 28.07
C THR A 2 -4.50 -2.35 26.94
N THR A 3 -3.66 -1.33 26.76
CA THR A 3 -3.68 -0.52 25.53
C THR A 3 -3.43 -1.48 24.39
N SER A 4 -4.49 -1.82 23.66
CA SER A 4 -4.39 -2.63 22.45
C SER A 4 -3.43 -1.94 21.50
N ARG A 5 -2.35 -2.63 21.13
CA ARG A 5 -1.35 -2.13 20.19
C ARG A 5 -2.06 -1.77 18.88
N THR A 6 -1.87 -0.54 18.40
CA THR A 6 -2.37 -0.11 17.09
C THR A 6 -1.90 -1.05 15.98
N THR A 7 -2.85 -1.59 15.23
CA THR A 7 -2.64 -2.55 14.14
C THR A 7 -2.48 -1.85 12.79
N LEU A 8 -1.73 -2.46 11.89
CA LEU A 8 -1.42 -1.94 10.56
C LEU A 8 -1.65 -3.03 9.52
N ALA A 9 -2.39 -2.69 8.47
CA ALA A 9 -2.48 -3.48 7.27
C ALA A 9 -1.68 -2.86 6.13
N ALA A 10 -1.23 -3.70 5.20
CA ALA A 10 -0.78 -3.29 3.89
C ALA A 10 -1.79 -3.72 2.82
N CYS A 11 -2.18 -2.80 1.94
CA CYS A 11 -2.98 -3.09 0.76
C CYS A 11 -2.07 -3.10 -0.47
N LEU A 12 -1.91 -4.26 -1.09
CA LEU A 12 -1.14 -4.44 -2.32
C LEU A 12 -2.09 -4.60 -3.50
N VAL A 13 -2.06 -3.68 -4.46
CA VAL A 13 -2.87 -3.77 -5.68
C VAL A 13 -2.04 -4.38 -6.81
N LEU A 14 -2.50 -5.50 -7.37
CA LEU A 14 -1.90 -6.15 -8.54
C LEU A 14 -2.63 -5.67 -9.80
N GLN A 15 -1.94 -4.92 -10.66
CA GLN A 15 -2.51 -4.38 -11.90
C GLN A 15 -2.43 -5.39 -13.05
N GLY A 16 -3.55 -5.53 -13.79
CA GLY A 16 -3.78 -6.55 -14.82
C GLY A 16 -2.86 -6.68 -16.04
N ALA A 17 -1.89 -5.78 -16.24
CA ALA A 17 -0.96 -5.87 -17.37
C ALA A 17 0.30 -6.70 -17.06
N ALA A 18 0.42 -7.28 -15.86
CA ALA A 18 1.60 -8.03 -15.45
C ALA A 18 1.60 -9.45 -16.03
N ASP A 19 2.70 -9.86 -16.65
CA ASP A 19 2.92 -11.26 -17.01
C ASP A 19 3.15 -12.05 -15.71
N THR A 20 2.30 -13.06 -15.45
CA THR A 20 2.33 -13.91 -14.26
C THR A 20 3.71 -14.52 -14.00
N ALA A 21 4.49 -14.82 -15.05
CA ALA A 21 5.85 -15.37 -14.90
C ALA A 21 6.84 -14.36 -14.30
N THR A 22 6.67 -13.07 -14.63
CA THR A 22 7.49 -11.98 -14.07
C THR A 22 6.93 -11.46 -12.74
N LEU A 23 5.64 -11.65 -12.50
CA LEU A 23 4.95 -11.23 -11.29
C LEU A 23 5.41 -12.04 -10.07
N ALA A 24 5.53 -13.36 -10.21
CA ALA A 24 5.81 -14.25 -9.08
C ALA A 24 7.05 -13.86 -8.23
N PRO A 25 8.26 -13.66 -8.80
CA PRO A 25 9.43 -13.29 -8.00
C PRO A 25 9.32 -11.90 -7.37
N ALA A 26 8.65 -10.95 -8.06
CA ALA A 26 8.41 -9.61 -7.52
C ALA A 26 7.42 -9.66 -6.36
N LEU A 27 6.31 -10.39 -6.54
CA LEU A 27 5.26 -10.55 -5.54
C LEU A 27 5.77 -11.23 -4.27
N GLU A 28 6.59 -12.29 -4.40
CA GLU A 28 7.20 -12.95 -3.24
C GLU A 28 8.05 -11.98 -2.42
N GLN A 29 8.84 -11.15 -3.11
CA GLN A 29 9.67 -10.14 -2.46
C GLN A 29 8.84 -9.04 -1.80
N ASP A 30 7.79 -8.56 -2.48
CA ASP A 30 6.89 -7.52 -1.97
C ASP A 30 6.16 -8.04 -0.72
N LEU A 31 5.55 -9.22 -0.79
CA LEU A 31 4.86 -9.83 0.33
C LEU A 31 5.79 -10.06 1.52
N ARG A 32 7.02 -10.55 1.30
CA ARG A 32 8.02 -10.69 2.36
C ARG A 32 8.31 -9.36 3.06
N GLY A 33 8.40 -8.26 2.30
CA GLY A 33 8.59 -6.92 2.85
C GLY A 33 7.37 -6.45 3.65
N LEU A 34 6.16 -6.68 3.14
CA LEU A 34 4.91 -6.25 3.76
C LEU A 34 4.59 -7.02 5.04
N VAL A 35 4.75 -8.34 5.06
CA VAL A 35 4.49 -9.16 6.26
C VAL A 35 5.50 -8.89 7.39
N ALA A 36 6.66 -8.31 7.08
CA ALA A 36 7.63 -7.91 8.10
C ALA A 36 7.20 -6.64 8.86
N VAL A 37 6.25 -5.88 8.33
CA VAL A 37 5.90 -4.54 8.83
C VAL A 37 4.43 -4.41 9.22
N ALA A 38 3.55 -5.12 8.52
CA ALA A 38 2.11 -5.10 8.71
C ALA A 38 1.65 -6.37 9.45
N ASP A 39 0.61 -6.22 10.27
CA ASP A 39 -0.06 -7.34 10.96
C ASP A 39 -1.00 -8.10 10.00
N GLU A 40 -1.41 -7.42 8.92
CA GLU A 40 -2.33 -7.91 7.90
C GLU A 40 -1.87 -7.42 6.52
N VAL A 41 -2.03 -8.25 5.49
CA VAL A 41 -1.75 -7.88 4.10
C VAL A 41 -2.94 -8.28 3.23
N VAL A 42 -3.58 -7.30 2.60
CA VAL A 42 -4.64 -7.51 1.62
C VAL A 42 -4.04 -7.39 0.23
N VAL A 43 -4.12 -8.46 -0.55
CA VAL A 43 -3.71 -8.48 -1.96
C VAL A 43 -4.96 -8.37 -2.82
N TYR A 44 -5.11 -7.25 -3.52
CA TYR A 44 -6.21 -7.00 -4.44
C TYR A 44 -5.78 -7.35 -5.87
N ASP A 45 -6.22 -8.51 -6.35
CA ASP A 45 -5.87 -9.05 -7.66
C ASP A 45 -6.88 -8.61 -8.71
N THR A 46 -6.47 -7.78 -9.66
CA THR A 46 -7.38 -7.18 -10.65
C THR A 46 -7.48 -7.92 -11.98
N ALA A 47 -6.70 -8.99 -12.19
CA ALA A 47 -6.75 -9.76 -13.43
C ALA A 47 -6.44 -11.25 -13.24
N ASP A 48 -6.86 -11.81 -12.11
CA ASP A 48 -6.77 -13.25 -11.81
C ASP A 48 -5.35 -13.84 -11.99
N HIS A 49 -4.33 -13.07 -11.60
CA HIS A 49 -2.94 -13.53 -11.67
C HIS A 49 -2.67 -14.69 -10.71
N LEU A 50 -3.46 -14.81 -9.64
CA LEU A 50 -3.27 -15.76 -8.54
C LEU A 50 -4.05 -17.05 -8.75
N THR A 51 -3.80 -17.72 -9.87
CA THR A 51 -4.37 -19.05 -10.14
C THR A 51 -3.76 -20.10 -9.20
N PRO A 52 -4.55 -20.99 -8.56
CA PRO A 52 -4.04 -22.06 -7.70
C PRO A 52 -2.95 -22.91 -8.37
N GLY A 53 -1.86 -23.16 -7.65
CA GLY A 53 -0.69 -23.89 -8.15
C GLY A 53 0.29 -23.06 -8.98
N SER A 54 0.02 -21.77 -9.22
CA SER A 54 1.03 -20.85 -9.76
C SER A 54 2.02 -20.41 -8.68
N ALA A 55 3.26 -20.10 -9.07
CA ALA A 55 4.27 -19.60 -8.13
C ALA A 55 3.83 -18.29 -7.43
N ALA A 56 3.06 -17.44 -8.13
CA ALA A 56 2.50 -16.22 -7.55
C ALA A 56 1.45 -16.53 -6.47
N PHE A 57 0.59 -17.53 -6.68
CA PHE A 57 -0.35 -18.02 -5.67
C PHE A 57 0.35 -18.59 -4.44
N GLU A 58 1.38 -19.42 -4.63
CA GLU A 58 2.15 -19.99 -3.52
C GLU A 58 2.79 -18.91 -2.63
N ALA A 59 3.26 -17.80 -3.24
CA ALA A 59 3.80 -16.66 -2.49
C ALA A 59 2.76 -16.00 -1.55
N THR A 60 1.46 -16.15 -1.82
CA THR A 60 0.37 -15.61 -0.99
C THR A 60 -0.05 -16.52 0.16
N LEU A 61 0.50 -17.74 0.28
CA LEU A 61 0.15 -18.71 1.32
C LEU A 61 0.79 -18.38 2.68
N HIS A 62 0.54 -17.18 3.17
CA HIS A 62 0.99 -16.71 4.47
C HIS A 62 -0.21 -16.35 5.36
N PRO A 63 -0.22 -16.66 6.67
CA PRO A 63 -1.38 -16.43 7.54
C PRO A 63 -1.85 -14.97 7.64
N ALA A 64 -0.94 -14.02 7.44
CA ALA A 64 -1.25 -12.59 7.43
C ALA A 64 -1.77 -12.09 6.07
N VAL A 65 -1.73 -12.91 5.01
CA VAL A 65 -2.10 -12.51 3.65
C VAL A 65 -3.52 -12.97 3.33
N THR A 66 -4.34 -12.04 2.86
CA THR A 66 -5.68 -12.30 2.32
C THR A 66 -5.72 -11.84 0.88
N VAL A 67 -6.09 -12.75 -0.04
CA VAL A 67 -6.26 -12.44 -1.45
C VAL A 67 -7.72 -12.12 -1.75
N VAL A 68 -7.94 -11.03 -2.46
CA VAL A 68 -9.26 -10.55 -2.89
C VAL A 68 -9.25 -10.36 -4.39
N SER A 69 -10.15 -11.05 -5.09
CA SER A 69 -10.38 -10.82 -6.52
C SER A 69 -11.09 -9.50 -6.74
N GLY A 70 -10.64 -8.76 -7.75
CA GLY A 70 -11.02 -7.38 -8.00
C GLY A 70 -11.09 -7.01 -9.48
N PHE A 71 -11.28 -5.73 -9.75
CA PHE A 71 -11.35 -5.20 -11.11
C PHE A 71 -10.55 -3.91 -11.26
N TRP A 72 -9.76 -3.81 -12.33
CA TRP A 72 -9.01 -2.61 -12.69
C TRP A 72 -9.85 -1.73 -13.63
N ALA A 73 -10.35 -0.61 -13.12
CA ALA A 73 -11.17 0.34 -13.87
C ALA A 73 -10.37 1.54 -14.42
N ASP A 74 -9.07 1.36 -14.68
CA ASP A 74 -8.12 2.45 -15.01
C ASP A 74 -8.07 3.56 -13.96
N ASP A 75 -8.47 3.23 -12.73
CA ASP A 75 -8.53 4.14 -11.59
C ASP A 75 -7.85 3.47 -10.39
N ARG A 76 -6.66 3.99 -10.06
CA ARG A 76 -5.85 3.52 -8.94
C ARG A 76 -6.52 3.80 -7.60
N GLU A 77 -7.10 4.99 -7.44
CA GLU A 77 -7.72 5.38 -6.16
C GLU A 77 -8.90 4.48 -5.88
N ARG A 78 -9.71 4.19 -6.90
CA ARG A 78 -10.81 3.24 -6.81
C ARG A 78 -10.36 1.82 -6.45
N ALA A 79 -9.26 1.34 -7.03
CA ALA A 79 -8.72 0.02 -6.69
C ALA A 79 -8.18 -0.03 -5.25
N GLN A 80 -7.54 1.04 -4.77
CA GLN A 80 -7.09 1.16 -3.39
C GLN A 80 -8.26 1.22 -2.41
N GLU A 81 -9.31 1.99 -2.71
CA GLU A 81 -10.55 2.04 -1.93
C GLU A 81 -11.23 0.66 -1.85
N ALA A 82 -11.30 -0.07 -2.95
CA ALA A 82 -11.83 -1.42 -2.97
C ALA A 82 -11.00 -2.37 -2.09
N ALA A 83 -9.66 -2.30 -2.16
CA ALA A 83 -8.78 -3.09 -1.29
C ALA A 83 -8.98 -2.74 0.20
N LEU A 84 -9.12 -1.45 0.52
CA LEU A 84 -9.30 -0.95 1.88
C LEU A 84 -10.59 -1.45 2.54
N ALA A 85 -11.62 -1.77 1.76
CA ALA A 85 -12.87 -2.34 2.27
C ALA A 85 -12.68 -3.70 2.97
N HIS A 86 -11.56 -4.39 2.71
CA HIS A 86 -11.24 -5.69 3.27
C HIS A 86 -10.29 -5.64 4.47
N VAL A 87 -9.70 -4.49 4.77
CA VAL A 87 -8.75 -4.34 5.87
C VAL A 87 -9.47 -4.50 7.22
N GLY A 88 -8.88 -5.26 8.14
CA GLY A 88 -9.29 -5.37 9.54
C GLY A 88 -8.55 -4.41 10.49
N ALA A 89 -7.28 -4.08 10.19
CA ALA A 89 -6.41 -3.26 11.02
C ALA A 89 -6.80 -1.77 11.17
N ASP A 90 -6.34 -1.09 12.22
CA ASP A 90 -6.65 0.32 12.51
C ASP A 90 -6.15 1.28 11.41
N TRP A 91 -4.94 1.01 10.92
CA TRP A 91 -4.30 1.75 9.83
C TRP A 91 -4.09 0.88 8.61
N ALA A 92 -4.13 1.50 7.44
CA ALA A 92 -3.82 0.84 6.18
C ALA A 92 -2.81 1.64 5.36
N LEU A 93 -1.73 0.97 4.94
CA LEU A 93 -0.77 1.48 3.96
C LEU A 93 -1.12 0.93 2.57
N CYS A 94 -1.41 1.80 1.61
CA CYS A 94 -1.65 1.37 0.23
C CYS A 94 -0.36 1.43 -0.59
N VAL A 95 0.01 0.31 -1.22
CA VAL A 95 1.18 0.17 -2.10
C VAL A 95 0.81 -0.52 -3.40
N LEU A 96 1.60 -0.28 -4.44
CA LEU A 96 1.53 -0.97 -5.73
C LEU A 96 2.53 -2.13 -5.79
N ALA A 97 2.26 -3.09 -6.68
CA ALA A 97 3.23 -4.13 -7.01
C ALA A 97 4.58 -3.53 -7.45
N GLY A 98 5.65 -4.07 -6.89
CA GLY A 98 7.04 -3.63 -7.06
C GLY A 98 7.47 -2.48 -6.14
N GLU A 99 6.56 -1.85 -5.39
CA GLU A 99 6.92 -0.82 -4.41
C GLU A 99 7.51 -1.44 -3.15
N ARG A 100 8.71 -0.98 -2.76
CA ARG A 100 9.39 -1.50 -1.58
C ARG A 100 9.18 -0.61 -0.38
N VAL A 101 8.68 -1.18 0.71
CA VAL A 101 8.50 -0.47 1.97
C VAL A 101 9.75 -0.60 2.84
N THR A 102 10.29 0.53 3.28
CA THR A 102 11.33 0.60 4.31
C THR A 102 10.76 1.31 5.53
N THR A 103 10.90 0.71 6.70
CA THR A 103 10.30 1.24 7.93
C THR A 103 11.19 1.00 9.15
N ALA A 104 11.01 1.83 10.17
CA ALA A 104 11.42 1.58 11.54
C ALA A 104 10.17 1.12 12.34
N PRO A 105 9.94 -0.20 12.51
CA PRO A 105 8.65 -0.72 12.97
C PRO A 105 8.18 -0.12 14.29
N ASP A 106 9.06 -0.05 15.30
CA ASP A 106 8.70 0.45 16.63
C ASP A 106 8.33 1.94 16.60
N LEU A 107 9.13 2.76 15.89
CA LEU A 107 8.84 4.19 15.71
C LEU A 107 7.56 4.43 14.93
N LEU A 108 7.26 3.57 13.95
CA LEU A 108 6.01 3.65 13.20
C LEU A 108 4.83 3.35 14.12
N ARG A 109 4.91 2.31 14.97
CA ARG A 109 3.82 2.00 15.91
C ARG A 109 3.59 3.12 16.92
N ASP A 110 4.65 3.70 17.48
CA ASP A 110 4.54 4.85 18.39
C ASP A 110 3.95 6.09 17.71
N LEU A 111 4.22 6.27 16.42
CA LEU A 111 3.64 7.36 15.63
C LEU A 111 2.15 7.11 15.37
N LEU A 112 1.78 5.92 14.91
CA LEU A 112 0.37 5.54 14.64
C LEU A 112 -0.49 5.59 15.90
N GLN A 113 0.07 5.17 17.04
CA GLN A 113 -0.60 5.19 18.35
C GLN A 113 -0.86 6.62 18.88
N ARG A 114 -0.05 7.60 18.47
CA ARG A 114 -0.26 9.02 18.83
C ARG A 114 -1.14 9.76 17.83
N ALA A 115 -1.27 9.24 16.61
CA ALA A 115 -2.00 9.85 15.52
C ALA A 115 -3.44 9.32 15.37
N VAL A 116 -4.04 8.74 16.41
CA VAL A 116 -5.36 8.06 16.33
C VAL A 116 -6.49 8.98 15.84
N ASP A 117 -6.37 10.29 16.06
CA ASP A 117 -7.34 11.29 15.62
C ASP A 117 -7.02 11.84 14.21
N VAL A 118 -5.95 11.35 13.57
CA VAL A 118 -5.51 11.80 12.25
C VAL A 118 -6.10 10.86 11.19
N PRO A 119 -6.91 11.38 10.26
CA PRO A 119 -7.61 10.54 9.30
C PRO A 119 -6.69 9.94 8.22
N ALA A 120 -5.61 10.64 7.87
CA ALA A 120 -4.58 10.12 6.99
C ALA A 120 -3.23 10.81 7.19
N MET A 121 -2.17 10.09 6.82
CA MET A 121 -0.81 10.62 6.78
C MET A 121 -0.16 10.38 5.42
N SER A 122 0.64 11.34 4.96
CA SER A 122 1.39 11.23 3.72
C SER A 122 2.70 10.51 3.97
N VAL A 123 3.01 9.53 3.13
CA VAL A 123 4.25 8.78 3.15
C VAL A 123 5.09 9.19 1.94
N ARG A 124 6.38 9.41 2.19
CA ARG A 124 7.34 9.74 1.14
C ARG A 124 7.49 8.57 0.17
N VAL A 125 7.48 8.89 -1.13
CA VAL A 125 7.83 7.95 -2.19
C VAL A 125 9.10 8.41 -2.88
N ASP A 126 10.13 7.58 -2.84
CA ASP A 126 11.37 7.82 -3.57
C ASP A 126 11.31 7.08 -4.91
N ASP A 127 11.17 7.85 -5.99
CA ASP A 127 11.18 7.36 -7.38
C ASP A 127 12.59 7.49 -7.97
N VAL A 128 13.06 6.39 -8.56
CA VAL A 128 14.36 6.26 -9.21
C VAL A 128 14.47 7.09 -10.49
N VAL A 129 13.36 7.44 -11.15
CA VAL A 129 13.34 8.09 -12.48
C VAL A 129 13.08 9.60 -12.41
N ARG A 130 12.16 10.06 -11.56
CA ARG A 130 11.68 11.46 -11.55
C ARG A 130 12.06 12.27 -10.31
N GLY A 131 12.80 11.69 -9.37
CA GLY A 131 13.07 12.29 -8.05
C GLY A 131 11.94 12.05 -7.05
N THR A 132 12.11 12.53 -5.81
CA THR A 132 11.14 12.31 -4.72
C THR A 132 9.80 13.01 -5.01
N HIS A 133 8.70 12.26 -5.00
CA HIS A 133 7.34 12.83 -5.04
C HIS A 133 6.44 12.19 -3.98
N ARG A 134 5.41 12.91 -3.52
CA ARG A 134 4.55 12.47 -2.41
C ARG A 134 3.29 11.80 -2.97
N SER A 135 3.07 10.51 -2.71
CA SER A 135 1.77 9.92 -3.06
C SER A 135 1.35 8.62 -2.35
N ALA A 136 2.17 8.00 -1.50
CA ALA A 136 1.69 6.90 -0.65
C ALA A 136 0.95 7.48 0.57
N ARG A 137 -0.09 6.79 1.05
CA ARG A 137 -0.92 7.23 2.18
C ARG A 137 -1.06 6.12 3.21
N LEU A 138 -0.98 6.51 4.47
CA LEU A 138 -1.49 5.75 5.61
C LEU A 138 -2.87 6.28 5.94
N LEU A 139 -3.87 5.42 5.95
CA LEU A 139 -5.27 5.79 6.17
C LEU A 139 -5.75 5.19 7.48
N HIS A 140 -6.40 6.00 8.32
CA HIS A 140 -6.97 5.54 9.59
C HIS A 140 -8.43 5.12 9.38
N ARG A 141 -8.75 3.84 9.60
CA ARG A 141 -10.09 3.29 9.33
C ARG A 141 -11.21 3.98 10.11
N GLY A 142 -10.95 4.30 11.38
CA GLY A 142 -11.93 4.96 12.25
C GLY A 142 -12.29 6.39 11.83
N CYS A 143 -11.55 6.97 10.89
CA CYS A 143 -11.71 8.37 10.48
C CYS A 143 -11.94 8.54 8.97
N VAL A 144 -12.17 7.45 8.23
CA VAL A 144 -12.47 7.51 6.78
C VAL A 144 -13.88 8.05 6.58
N SER A 145 -14.00 9.36 6.46
CA SER A 145 -15.17 9.96 5.81
C SER A 145 -15.02 9.85 4.29
N SER A 146 -16.08 9.40 3.61
CA SER A 146 -16.20 9.10 2.17
C SER A 146 -16.03 10.34 1.24
N GLY A 147 -15.20 11.31 1.59
CA GLY A 147 -15.03 12.56 0.85
C GLY A 147 -13.58 12.88 0.55
N ALA A 148 -13.36 13.53 -0.60
CA ALA A 148 -12.07 14.08 -1.00
C ALA A 148 -11.41 14.81 0.19
N PHE A 149 -10.26 14.30 0.63
CA PHE A 149 -9.51 14.83 1.75
C PHE A 149 -9.14 16.30 1.48
N THR A 150 -9.77 17.21 2.22
CA THR A 150 -9.52 18.66 2.19
C THR A 150 -8.98 19.09 3.54
N GLY A 151 -7.76 18.65 3.87
CA GLY A 151 -7.11 18.97 5.15
C GLY A 151 -5.59 18.88 5.08
N ALA A 152 -4.90 19.50 6.03
CA ALA A 152 -3.46 19.38 6.19
C ALA A 152 -3.11 17.92 6.52
N VAL A 153 -2.45 17.23 5.58
CA VAL A 153 -2.05 15.84 5.76
C VAL A 153 -0.82 15.81 6.65
N ALA A 154 -0.89 15.11 7.79
CA ALA A 154 0.28 14.91 8.63
C ALA A 154 1.32 14.07 7.87
N GLU A 155 2.59 14.47 7.91
CA GLU A 155 3.66 13.79 7.18
C GLU A 155 4.34 12.76 8.07
N VAL A 156 4.50 11.53 7.56
CA VAL A 156 5.34 10.54 8.22
C VAL A 156 6.81 10.86 7.94
N PRO A 157 7.67 10.98 8.97
CA PRO A 157 9.08 11.20 8.76
C PRO A 157 9.71 10.10 7.90
N SER A 158 10.55 10.45 6.93
CA SER A 158 11.17 9.47 6.04
C SER A 158 12.12 8.50 6.76
N SER A 159 12.62 8.87 7.95
CA SER A 159 13.36 7.97 8.83
C SER A 159 12.49 6.89 9.48
N VAL A 160 11.16 7.07 9.48
CA VAL A 160 10.19 6.13 10.05
C VAL A 160 9.58 5.26 8.96
N LEU A 161 9.19 5.83 7.82
CA LEU A 161 8.59 5.09 6.72
C LEU A 161 8.90 5.77 5.38
N THR A 162 9.38 4.98 4.43
CA THR A 162 9.56 5.39 3.03
C THR A 162 9.12 4.26 2.11
N VAL A 163 8.50 4.62 0.99
CA VAL A 163 8.17 3.72 -0.10
C VAL A 163 9.13 3.99 -1.25
N HIS A 164 9.75 2.94 -1.80
CA HIS A 164 10.64 3.05 -2.96
C HIS A 164 9.94 2.51 -4.20
N GLN A 165 9.82 3.34 -5.22
CA GLN A 165 9.25 2.97 -6.51
C GLN A 165 10.37 2.68 -7.54
N PRO A 166 10.54 1.43 -7.98
CA PRO A 166 11.52 1.10 -9.01
C PRO A 166 11.05 1.54 -10.41
N VAL A 167 12.03 1.77 -11.30
CA VAL A 167 11.86 2.21 -12.70
C VAL A 167 10.87 1.37 -13.52
N ALA A 168 10.76 0.07 -13.21
CA ALA A 168 9.86 -0.84 -13.92
C ALA A 168 8.37 -0.53 -13.67
N THR A 169 8.03 0.02 -12.51
CA THR A 169 6.65 0.37 -12.13
C THR A 169 6.22 1.68 -12.82
N THR A 170 7.14 2.63 -13.02
CA THR A 170 6.83 3.94 -13.64
C THR A 170 6.61 3.88 -15.16
N ALA A 171 7.13 2.87 -15.85
CA ALA A 171 6.91 2.70 -17.30
C ALA A 171 5.46 2.31 -17.66
N ARG A 172 4.69 1.79 -16.68
CA ARG A 172 3.31 1.32 -16.85
C ARG A 172 2.26 2.25 -16.26
N VAL A 173 2.70 3.28 -15.55
CA VAL A 173 1.83 4.31 -14.97
C VAL A 173 1.80 5.48 -15.98
N PRO A 174 0.62 5.88 -16.51
CA PRO A 174 0.54 7.09 -17.31
C PRO A 174 1.13 8.24 -16.49
N ALA A 175 1.91 9.11 -17.13
CA ALA A 175 2.57 10.23 -16.46
C ALA A 175 1.61 10.88 -15.47
N GLN A 176 1.87 10.72 -14.16
CA GLN A 176 1.12 11.43 -13.15
C GLN A 176 1.35 12.91 -13.43
N ARG A 177 0.32 13.59 -13.97
CA ARG A 177 0.16 15.00 -13.67
C ARG A 177 0.00 15.03 -12.17
N GLY A 178 1.04 15.48 -11.46
CA GLY A 178 0.91 15.78 -10.05
C GLY A 178 -0.35 16.62 -9.91
N VAL A 179 -1.33 16.15 -9.17
CA VAL A 179 -2.56 16.91 -8.88
C VAL A 179 -2.22 18.18 -8.07
N PHE A 180 -0.94 18.38 -7.74
CA PHE A 180 -0.38 19.60 -7.15
C PHE A 180 0.27 20.59 -8.15
N ASP A 181 0.27 20.32 -9.46
CA ASP A 181 0.72 21.28 -10.50
C ASP A 181 -0.39 22.26 -10.96
N ARG A 182 -1.51 22.32 -10.23
CA ARG A 182 -2.53 23.36 -10.42
C ARG A 182 -2.69 24.18 -9.15
N VAL A 183 -1.78 25.14 -9.01
CA VAL A 183 -2.10 26.46 -8.44
C VAL A 183 -2.66 27.32 -9.56
#